data_AF-A0A3C1N9T6-F1
#
_entry.id   AF-A0A3C1N9T6-F1
#
_cell.length_a   1.000
_cell.length_b   1.000
_cell.length_c   1.000
_cell.angle_alpha   90.00
_cell.angle_beta   90.00
_cell.angle_gamma   90.00
#
_symmetry.space_group_name_H-M   'P 1'
#
loop_
_entity.id
_entity.type
_entity.pdbx_description
1 polymer ?
#
loop_
_entity_poly.entity_id
_entity_poly.type
_entity_poly.pdbx_seq_one_letter_code
_entity_poly.pdbx_strand_id
1 'polypeptide(L)'
;MTKQLPIGIQTNGIKHTHADPMPSIDTRFAMVREAGVFDYVDKTPDSNEIAEFEKASEKYGLPVRCGGWFYVFGRDELLLKKNLETAKRLGSRDHNTQIMAYKEDGQLVSDQEVIEFYELALE
;
A
#
# COMPACT_ATOMS: atom_id res chain seq x y z
N MET A 1 0.31 27.76 0.40
CA MET A 1 1.46 27.21 1.14
C MET A 1 1.60 25.76 0.76
N THR A 2 2.75 25.33 0.25
CA THR A 2 3.06 23.92 0.05
C THR A 2 3.25 23.29 1.43
N LYS A 3 2.41 22.34 1.83
CA LYS A 3 2.61 21.59 3.09
C LYS A 3 3.97 20.88 3.00
N GLN A 4 4.84 21.07 3.98
CA GLN A 4 6.14 20.39 4.04
C GLN A 4 6.01 18.88 4.27
N LEU A 5 4.92 18.44 4.89
CA LEU A 5 4.64 17.04 5.21
C LEU A 5 3.18 16.72 4.86
N PRO A 6 2.90 15.94 3.80
CA PRO A 6 1.54 15.54 3.47
C PRO A 6 1.02 14.51 4.47
N ILE A 7 -0.26 14.58 4.81
CA ILE A 7 -0.91 13.67 5.75
C ILE A 7 -1.68 12.61 4.97
N GLY A 8 -1.32 11.35 5.18
CA GLY A 8 -1.99 10.20 4.56
C GLY A 8 -3.00 9.53 5.47
N ILE A 9 -3.87 8.72 4.86
CA ILE A 9 -4.71 7.77 5.58
C ILE A 9 -4.61 6.38 4.97
N GLN A 10 -4.32 5.39 5.82
CA GLN A 10 -4.37 4.00 5.43
C GLN A 10 -5.84 3.57 5.30
N THR A 11 -6.18 2.86 4.21
CA THR A 11 -7.59 2.60 3.86
C THR A 11 -8.42 1.85 4.90
N ASN A 12 -7.83 1.04 5.77
CA ASN A 12 -8.54 0.43 6.91
C ASN A 12 -8.89 1.46 7.99
N GLY A 13 -8.09 2.53 8.13
CA GLY A 13 -8.35 3.64 9.04
C GLY A 13 -9.50 4.56 8.60
N ILE A 14 -10.06 4.37 7.40
CA ILE A 14 -11.25 5.09 6.93
C ILE A 14 -12.51 4.60 7.66
N LYS A 15 -12.50 3.35 8.14
CA LYS A 15 -13.64 2.78 8.88
C LYS A 15 -13.76 3.41 10.26
N HIS A 16 -14.98 3.54 10.77
CA HIS A 16 -15.20 4.00 12.14
C HIS A 16 -14.71 2.97 13.17
N THR A 17 -14.96 1.68 12.93
CA THR A 17 -14.47 0.60 13.76
C THR A 17 -13.85 -0.53 12.94
N HIS A 18 -13.02 -1.36 13.58
CA HIS A 18 -12.42 -2.53 12.94
C HIS A 18 -13.47 -3.53 12.44
N ALA A 19 -14.57 -3.69 13.17
CA ALA A 19 -15.62 -4.68 12.87
C ALA A 19 -16.53 -4.28 11.70
N ASP A 20 -16.54 -2.99 11.32
CA ASP A 20 -17.36 -2.53 10.22
C ASP A 20 -16.91 -3.13 8.89
N PRO A 21 -17.85 -3.45 7.97
CA PRO A 21 -17.50 -3.84 6.62
C PRO A 21 -16.74 -2.71 5.92
N MET A 22 -15.84 -3.08 5.00
CA MET A 22 -15.15 -2.08 4.21
C MET A 22 -16.13 -1.42 3.23
N PRO A 23 -16.23 -0.08 3.19
CA PRO A 23 -17.01 0.60 2.16
C PRO A 23 -16.43 0.35 0.77
N SER A 24 -17.23 0.61 -0.28
CA SER A 24 -16.72 0.59 -1.66
C SER A 24 -15.53 1.54 -1.82
N ILE A 25 -14.70 1.35 -2.85
CA ILE A 25 -13.54 2.23 -3.05
C ILE A 25 -14.01 3.66 -3.30
N ASP A 26 -15.06 3.85 -4.09
CA ASP A 26 -15.64 5.18 -4.31
C ASP A 26 -16.09 5.86 -3.00
N THR A 27 -16.81 5.13 -2.13
CA THR A 27 -17.24 5.67 -0.83
C THR A 27 -16.06 5.96 0.09
N ARG A 28 -15.04 5.11 0.11
CA ARG A 28 -13.80 5.36 0.86
C ARG A 28 -13.18 6.70 0.47
N PHE A 29 -13.01 6.97 -0.82
CA PHE A 29 -12.42 8.22 -1.29
C PHE A 29 -13.33 9.44 -1.04
N ALA A 30 -14.65 9.29 -1.15
CA ALA A 30 -15.60 10.33 -0.77
C ALA A 30 -15.43 10.75 0.69
N MET A 31 -15.35 9.79 1.60
CA MET A 31 -15.15 10.03 3.04
C MET A 31 -13.82 10.74 3.33
N VAL A 32 -12.73 10.31 2.68
CA VAL A 32 -11.41 10.94 2.83
C VAL A 32 -11.44 12.39 2.33
N ARG A 33 -12.12 12.63 1.20
CA ARG A 33 -12.26 13.98 0.64
C ARG A 33 -13.11 14.88 1.54
N GLU A 34 -14.21 14.36 2.08
CA GLU A 34 -15.10 15.08 2.99
C GLU A 34 -14.40 15.45 4.31
N ALA A 35 -13.55 14.57 4.83
CA ALA A 35 -12.77 14.85 6.03
C ALA A 35 -11.86 16.08 5.90
N GLY A 36 -11.41 16.42 4.68
CA GLY A 36 -10.70 17.68 4.37
C GLY A 36 -9.30 17.83 4.98
N VAL A 37 -8.79 16.80 5.67
CA VAL A 37 -7.49 16.83 6.36
C VAL A 37 -6.39 16.01 5.68
N PHE A 38 -6.78 15.05 4.83
CA PHE A 38 -5.86 14.12 4.18
C PHE A 38 -5.47 14.58 2.78
N ASP A 39 -4.20 14.38 2.46
CA ASP A 39 -3.57 14.75 1.20
C ASP A 39 -3.42 13.55 0.24
N TYR A 40 -3.51 12.31 0.75
CA TYR A 40 -3.39 11.08 -0.03
C TYR A 40 -3.96 9.86 0.71
N VAL A 41 -4.11 8.74 0.00
CA VAL A 41 -4.43 7.43 0.58
C VAL A 41 -3.24 6.46 0.52
N ASP A 42 -3.19 5.56 1.51
CA ASP A 42 -2.22 4.48 1.62
C ASP A 42 -2.91 3.11 1.48
N LYS A 43 -2.54 2.38 0.41
CA LYS A 43 -3.02 1.03 0.11
C LYS A 43 -2.20 0.39 -1.01
N THR A 44 -1.84 -0.88 -0.81
CA THR A 44 -1.60 -1.84 -1.91
C THR A 44 -2.93 -2.54 -2.24
N PRO A 45 -3.60 -2.19 -3.35
CA PRO A 45 -4.88 -2.78 -3.71
C PRO A 45 -4.71 -4.17 -4.32
N ASP A 46 -5.76 -4.98 -4.21
CA ASP A 46 -5.80 -6.26 -4.93
C ASP A 46 -5.87 -6.02 -6.45
N SER A 47 -5.45 -6.99 -7.25
CA SER A 47 -5.32 -6.81 -8.71
C SER A 47 -6.63 -6.43 -9.41
N ASN A 48 -7.77 -6.87 -8.88
CA ASN A 48 -9.10 -6.54 -9.37
C ASN A 48 -9.60 -5.16 -8.89
N GLU A 49 -8.98 -4.58 -7.87
CA GLU A 49 -9.34 -3.26 -7.31
C GLU A 49 -8.57 -2.10 -7.97
N ILE A 50 -7.41 -2.36 -8.60
CA ILE A 50 -6.50 -1.32 -9.13
C ILE A 50 -7.24 -0.28 -9.98
N ALA A 51 -8.07 -0.72 -10.93
CA ALA A 51 -8.78 0.18 -11.84
C ALA A 51 -9.84 1.04 -11.14
N GLU A 52 -10.42 0.57 -10.04
CA GLU A 52 -11.38 1.35 -9.26
C GLU A 52 -10.65 2.37 -8.37
N PHE A 53 -9.47 2.02 -7.83
CA PHE A 53 -8.59 2.97 -7.15
C PHE A 53 -8.11 4.09 -8.06
N GLU A 54 -7.74 3.79 -9.31
CA GLU A 54 -7.37 4.81 -10.31
C GLU A 54 -8.52 5.80 -10.55
N LYS A 55 -9.73 5.28 -10.80
CA LYS A 55 -10.93 6.10 -11.04
C LYS A 55 -11.29 6.97 -9.83
N ALA A 56 -11.23 6.41 -8.63
CA ALA A 56 -11.53 7.14 -7.41
C ALA A 56 -10.47 8.22 -7.12
N SER A 57 -9.20 7.89 -7.31
CA SER A 57 -8.08 8.84 -7.18
C SER A 57 -8.28 10.05 -8.10
N GLU A 58 -8.64 9.82 -9.37
CA GLU A 58 -8.93 10.89 -10.33
C GLU A 58 -10.17 11.70 -9.91
N LYS A 59 -11.29 11.03 -9.62
CA LYS A 59 -12.57 11.65 -9.29
C LYS A 59 -12.48 12.59 -8.07
N TYR A 60 -11.75 12.18 -7.03
CA TYR A 60 -11.69 12.92 -5.77
C TYR A 60 -10.41 13.76 -5.61
N GLY A 61 -9.48 13.69 -6.56
CA GLY A 61 -8.20 14.40 -6.51
C GLY A 61 -7.31 13.94 -5.34
N LEU A 62 -7.39 12.66 -4.96
CA LEU A 62 -6.67 12.07 -3.84
C LEU A 62 -5.73 10.98 -4.38
N PRO A 63 -4.42 11.25 -4.51
CA PRO A 63 -3.49 10.24 -5.03
C PRO A 63 -3.30 9.08 -4.05
N VAL A 64 -2.99 7.90 -4.57
CA VAL A 64 -2.38 6.82 -3.78
C VAL A 64 -0.88 7.09 -3.72
N ARG A 65 -0.32 7.31 -2.53
CA ARG A 65 1.11 7.69 -2.37
C ARG A 65 1.97 6.65 -1.67
N CYS A 66 1.35 5.77 -0.89
CA CYS A 66 2.02 4.73 -0.14
C CYS A 66 1.24 3.42 -0.24
N GLY A 67 1.95 2.33 -0.01
CA GLY A 67 1.39 0.99 0.13
C GLY A 67 2.33 0.15 1.00
N GLY A 68 2.03 -1.12 1.16
CA GLY A 68 2.86 -2.01 1.93
C GLY A 68 2.33 -3.43 1.96
N TRP A 69 3.23 -4.36 2.24
CA TRP A 69 2.88 -5.76 2.42
C TRP A 69 3.81 -6.45 3.41
N PHE A 70 3.38 -7.62 3.87
CA PHE A 70 4.20 -8.55 4.65
C PHE A 70 4.61 -9.72 3.74
N TYR A 71 5.89 -9.82 3.44
CA TYR A 71 6.43 -10.79 2.50
C TYR A 71 7.07 -11.96 3.23
N VAL A 72 6.88 -13.17 2.70
CA VAL A 72 7.59 -14.37 3.12
C VAL A 72 8.71 -14.66 2.13
N PHE A 73 9.93 -14.75 2.66
CA PHE A 73 11.13 -15.07 1.89
C PHE A 73 11.07 -16.53 1.39
N GLY A 74 11.46 -16.74 0.14
CA GLY A 74 11.35 -18.01 -0.59
C GLY A 74 9.98 -18.24 -1.24
N ARG A 75 9.05 -17.27 -1.17
CA ARG A 75 7.71 -17.36 -1.77
C ARG A 75 7.31 -16.08 -2.50
N ASP A 76 7.46 -14.93 -1.86
CA ASP A 76 6.77 -13.70 -2.26
C ASP A 76 7.63 -12.71 -3.09
N GLU A 77 8.78 -13.13 -3.62
CA GLU A 77 9.68 -12.31 -4.44
C GLU A 77 8.97 -11.74 -5.68
N LEU A 78 8.20 -12.59 -6.38
CA LEU A 78 7.40 -12.14 -7.53
C LEU A 78 6.23 -11.25 -7.11
N LEU A 79 5.68 -11.47 -5.91
CA LEU A 79 4.63 -10.61 -5.37
C LEU A 79 5.17 -9.22 -5.03
N LEU A 80 6.38 -9.13 -4.47
CA LEU A 80 7.05 -7.85 -4.23
C LEU A 80 7.18 -7.06 -5.54
N LYS A 81 7.73 -7.67 -6.61
CA LYS A 81 7.87 -7.00 -7.91
C LYS A 81 6.54 -6.49 -8.45
N LYS A 82 5.51 -7.35 -8.42
CA LYS A 82 4.15 -6.98 -8.86
C LYS A 82 3.55 -5.83 -8.03
N ASN A 83 3.79 -5.82 -6.71
CA ASN A 83 3.31 -4.76 -5.84
C ASN A 83 4.04 -3.44 -6.10
N LEU A 84 5.35 -3.46 -6.38
CA LEU A 84 6.12 -2.28 -6.77
C LEU A 84 5.67 -1.73 -8.14
N GLU A 85 5.39 -2.60 -9.11
CA GLU A 85 4.81 -2.20 -10.40
C GLU A 85 3.43 -1.55 -10.21
N THR A 86 2.60 -2.12 -9.33
CA THR A 86 1.28 -1.56 -8.97
C THR A 86 1.43 -0.21 -8.28
N ALA A 87 2.36 -0.07 -7.34
CA ALA A 87 2.67 1.18 -6.66
C ALA A 87 3.08 2.26 -7.67
N LYS A 88 3.97 1.94 -8.61
CA LYS A 88 4.38 2.83 -9.70
C LYS A 88 3.19 3.26 -10.57
N ARG A 89 2.32 2.31 -10.94
CA ARG A 89 1.12 2.57 -11.74
C ARG A 89 0.17 3.56 -11.06
N LEU A 90 -0.01 3.44 -9.75
CA LEU A 90 -0.88 4.31 -8.96
C LEU A 90 -0.24 5.66 -8.58
N GLY A 91 1.04 5.86 -8.91
CA GLY A 91 1.78 7.09 -8.58
C GLY A 91 2.29 7.16 -7.14
N SER A 92 2.41 5.99 -6.49
CA SER A 92 3.02 5.87 -5.16
C SER A 92 4.51 6.16 -5.20
N ARG A 93 5.03 6.67 -4.07
CA ARG A 93 6.44 7.04 -3.89
C ARG A 93 7.15 6.14 -2.90
N ASP A 94 6.38 5.56 -1.98
CA ASP A 94 6.89 4.75 -0.89
C ASP A 94 6.15 3.40 -0.89
N HIS A 95 6.88 2.32 -0.60
CA HIS A 95 6.31 0.99 -0.39
C HIS A 95 6.91 0.38 0.87
N ASN A 96 6.07 0.15 1.88
CA ASN A 96 6.47 -0.47 3.14
C ASN A 96 6.73 -1.96 2.91
N THR A 97 8.00 -2.31 2.70
CA THR A 97 8.47 -3.69 2.61
C THR A 97 8.74 -4.23 4.00
N GLN A 98 7.93 -5.20 4.44
CA GLN A 98 8.09 -5.89 5.71
C GLN A 98 8.33 -7.37 5.42
N ILE A 99 9.34 -7.96 6.06
CA ILE A 99 9.69 -9.37 5.87
C ILE A 99 9.23 -10.13 7.11
N MET A 100 8.49 -11.22 6.92
CA MET A 100 8.09 -12.11 8.00
C MET A 100 9.33 -12.80 8.59
N ALA A 101 9.35 -13.00 9.91
CA ALA A 101 10.51 -13.56 10.59
C ALA A 101 10.87 -14.99 10.14
N TYR A 102 9.89 -15.74 9.62
CA TYR A 102 10.07 -17.10 9.15
C TYR A 102 9.89 -17.17 7.63
N LYS A 103 10.80 -17.91 6.99
CA LYS A 103 10.77 -18.27 5.56
C LYS A 103 9.67 -19.29 5.27
N GLU A 104 9.43 -19.54 4.00
CA GLU A 104 8.46 -20.56 3.54
C GLU A 104 8.75 -21.97 4.11
N ASP A 105 10.02 -22.28 4.35
CA ASP A 105 10.47 -23.56 4.95
C ASP A 105 10.39 -23.62 6.49
N GLY A 106 9.94 -22.53 7.13
CA GLY A 106 9.82 -22.41 8.58
C GLY A 106 11.11 -22.06 9.33
N GLN A 107 12.22 -21.83 8.63
CA GLN A 107 13.45 -21.32 9.24
C GLN A 107 13.38 -19.80 9.45
N LEU A 108 14.16 -19.27 10.40
CA LEU A 108 14.31 -17.83 10.57
C LEU A 108 15.03 -17.22 9.36
N VAL A 109 14.59 -16.03 8.96
CA VAL A 109 15.30 -15.21 7.96
C VAL A 109 16.60 -14.70 8.58
N SER A 110 17.71 -14.87 7.87
CA SER A 110 19.03 -14.34 8.24
C SER A 110 19.21 -12.88 7.82
N ASP A 111 20.17 -12.18 8.42
CA ASP A 111 20.49 -10.80 8.05
C ASP A 111 20.84 -10.66 6.56
N GLN A 112 21.53 -11.66 6.00
CA GLN A 112 21.90 -11.65 4.58
C GLN A 112 20.68 -11.78 3.67
N GLU A 113 19.73 -12.65 4.02
CA GLU A 113 18.47 -12.82 3.26
C GLU A 113 17.60 -11.55 3.36
N VAL A 114 17.63 -10.83 4.49
CA VAL A 114 16.98 -9.52 4.61
C VAL A 114 17.59 -8.53 3.60
N ILE A 115 18.92 -8.45 3.53
CA ILE A 115 19.61 -7.56 2.59
C ILE A 115 19.23 -7.91 1.14
N GLU A 116 19.33 -9.19 0.77
CA GLU A 116 18.99 -9.68 -0.58
C GLU A 116 17.55 -9.33 -0.98
N PHE A 117 16.61 -9.43 -0.04
CA PHE A 117 15.21 -9.10 -0.31
C PHE A 117 14.98 -7.58 -0.51
N TYR A 118 15.69 -6.73 0.23
CA TYR A 118 15.66 -5.28 0.00
C TYR A 118 16.39 -4.89 -1.29
N GLU A 119 17.48 -5.55 -1.66
CA GLU A 119 18.16 -5.35 -2.94
C GLU A 119 17.24 -5.68 -4.11
N LEU A 120 16.44 -6.75 -4.01
CA LEU A 120 15.42 -7.08 -5.00
C LEU A 120 14.36 -5.98 -5.18
N ALA A 121 14.08 -5.20 -4.13
CA ALA A 121 13.13 -4.09 -4.19
C ALA A 121 13.70 -2.83 -4.87
N LEU A 122 15.01 -2.76 -5.06
CA LEU A 122 15.70 -1.62 -5.69
C LEU A 122 15.84 -1.76 -7.21
N GLU A 123 15.83 -2.99 -7.73
CA GLU A 123 15.92 -3.32 -9.17
C GLU A 123 14.62 -3.04 -9.95
#